data_AF-A0A948MEY7-F1
#
_entry.id   AF-A0A948MEY7-F1
#
_cell.length_a   1.000
_cell.length_b   1.000
_cell.length_c   1.000
_cell.angle_alpha   90.00
_cell.angle_beta   90.00
_cell.angle_gamma   90.00
#
_symmetry.space_group_name_H-M   'P 1'
#
loop_
_entity.id
_entity.type
_entity.pdbx_description
1 polymer ?
#
loop_
_entity_poly.entity_id
_entity_poly.type
_entity_poly.pdbx_seq_one_letter_code
_entity_poly.pdbx_strand_id
1 'polypeptide(L)'
;MIFKFRLLLIALLFSPMVSYSGFCQYASLDSKAIYINGPRDYDLIGVALSQKACDKLMAIMALEDDLEFKQALESADILRIENHTPALVLEVKLFEAKAKVIIAEGLQRGYSGWVPVDWLKDNQGQPVFSRNYQFLPYDFSESSPIIECPWGIK
;
A
#
# COMPACT_ATOMS: atom_id res chain seq x y z
N MET A 1 48.46 3.14 -2.73
CA MET A 1 47.46 2.21 -3.33
C MET A 1 46.58 1.52 -2.28
N ILE A 2 47.12 1.06 -1.15
CA ILE A 2 46.40 0.31 -0.10
C ILE A 2 45.15 1.04 0.45
N PHE A 3 45.20 2.38 0.57
CA PHE A 3 44.09 3.16 1.13
C PHE A 3 42.82 3.15 0.25
N LYS A 4 42.99 3.14 -1.08
CA LYS A 4 41.86 3.10 -2.04
C LYS A 4 41.14 1.75 -2.00
N PHE A 5 41.87 0.66 -1.77
CA PHE A 5 41.31 -0.68 -1.70
C PHE A 5 40.46 -0.90 -0.44
N ARG A 6 40.88 -0.34 0.70
CA ARG A 6 40.12 -0.41 1.97
C ARG A 6 38.78 0.33 1.89
N LEU A 7 38.75 1.49 1.22
CA LEU A 7 37.54 2.29 1.05
C LEU A 7 36.52 1.58 0.13
N LEU A 8 37.02 0.91 -0.91
CA LEU A 8 36.19 0.11 -1.81
C LEU A 8 35.58 -1.11 -1.10
N LEU A 9 36.35 -1.76 -0.22
CA LEU A 9 35.89 -2.91 0.57
C LEU A 9 34.78 -2.51 1.56
N ILE A 10 34.91 -1.35 2.20
CA ILE A 10 33.88 -0.80 3.11
C ILE A 10 32.61 -0.49 2.32
N ALA A 11 32.71 0.17 1.17
CA ALA A 11 31.54 0.45 0.32
C ALA A 11 30.82 -0.84 -0.14
N LEU A 12 31.57 -1.90 -0.46
CA LEU A 12 31.04 -3.21 -0.84
C LEU A 12 30.35 -3.94 0.31
N LEU A 13 30.84 -3.79 1.54
CA LEU A 13 30.23 -4.38 2.74
C LEU A 13 28.97 -3.63 3.19
N PHE A 14 28.89 -2.32 2.96
CA PHE A 14 27.72 -1.52 3.34
C PHE A 14 26.57 -1.58 2.31
N SER A 15 26.86 -1.81 1.03
CA SER A 15 25.84 -1.94 -0.03
C SER A 15 24.74 -2.99 0.25
N PRO A 16 25.06 -4.24 0.68
CA PRO A 16 24.03 -5.23 0.99
C PRO A 16 23.26 -4.90 2.28
N MET A 17 23.85 -4.22 3.25
CA MET A 17 23.18 -3.85 4.51
C MET A 17 22.06 -2.83 4.31
N VAL A 18 22.30 -1.80 3.48
CA VAL A 18 21.27 -0.81 3.14
C VAL A 18 20.13 -1.47 2.35
N SER A 19 20.48 -2.39 1.45
CA SER A 19 19.51 -3.16 0.67
C SER A 19 18.65 -4.09 1.54
N TYR A 20 19.24 -4.71 2.58
CA TYR A 20 18.53 -5.60 3.52
C TYR A 20 17.53 -4.86 4.40
N SER A 21 17.87 -3.64 4.84
CA SER A 21 16.98 -2.83 5.69
C SER A 21 15.67 -2.45 4.98
N GLY A 22 15.72 -2.24 3.65
CA GLY A 22 14.53 -2.08 2.82
C GLY A 22 13.68 -3.35 2.81
N PHE A 23 14.28 -4.51 2.53
CA PHE A 23 13.58 -5.81 2.46
C PHE A 23 12.86 -6.20 3.77
N CYS A 24 13.45 -5.96 4.94
CA CYS A 24 12.80 -6.27 6.23
C CYS A 24 11.59 -5.37 6.54
N GLN A 25 11.53 -4.15 6.00
CA GLN A 25 10.36 -3.27 6.18
C GLN A 25 9.15 -3.74 5.38
N TYR A 26 9.36 -4.36 4.21
CA TYR A 26 8.27 -4.92 3.38
C TYR A 26 7.61 -6.15 4.03
N ALA A 27 8.37 -6.97 4.76
CA ALA A 27 7.81 -8.11 5.49
C ALA A 27 6.93 -7.68 6.69
N SER A 28 7.02 -6.43 7.15
CA SER A 28 6.23 -5.92 8.29
C SER A 28 4.82 -5.46 7.92
N LEU A 29 4.47 -5.47 6.63
CA LEU A 29 3.15 -5.10 6.11
C LEU A 29 2.38 -6.30 5.54
N ASP A 30 3.09 -7.38 5.22
CA ASP A 30 2.47 -8.64 4.85
C ASP A 30 1.60 -9.12 6.01
N SER A 31 0.31 -9.36 5.74
CA SER A 31 -0.71 -9.75 6.75
C SER A 31 -1.22 -8.66 7.71
N LYS A 32 -0.92 -7.37 7.51
CA LYS A 32 -1.57 -6.31 8.31
C LYS A 32 -2.93 -5.94 7.74
N ALA A 33 -3.96 -5.99 8.58
CA ALA A 33 -5.24 -5.39 8.29
C ALA A 33 -5.06 -3.87 8.15
N ILE A 34 -5.41 -3.37 6.98
CA ILE A 34 -5.38 -1.96 6.65
C ILE A 34 -6.74 -1.56 6.06
N TYR A 35 -7.01 -0.27 6.02
CA TYR A 35 -8.20 0.28 5.40
C TYR A 35 -7.84 1.00 4.10
N ILE A 36 -8.62 0.74 3.06
CA ILE A 36 -8.56 1.51 1.81
C ILE A 36 -9.47 2.72 2.00
N ASN A 37 -8.85 3.89 2.17
CA ASN A 37 -9.52 5.17 2.37
C ASN A 37 -9.19 6.10 1.22
N GLY A 38 -10.11 6.24 0.27
CA GLY A 38 -9.99 7.21 -0.81
C GLY A 38 -10.29 8.64 -0.35
N PRO A 39 -10.45 9.59 -1.29
CA PRO A 39 -10.78 10.97 -0.96
C PRO A 39 -12.07 11.04 -0.13
N ARG A 40 -12.10 11.93 0.88
CA ARG A 40 -13.14 11.98 1.92
C ARG A 40 -14.56 12.19 1.41
N ASP A 41 -14.70 12.74 0.20
CA ASP A 41 -15.99 13.15 -0.35
C ASP A 41 -16.72 12.04 -1.12
N TYR A 42 -16.15 10.81 -1.15
CA TYR A 42 -16.72 9.69 -1.88
C TYR A 42 -17.07 8.52 -0.96
N ASP A 43 -18.35 8.11 -1.00
CA ASP A 43 -18.82 6.88 -0.33
C ASP A 43 -18.29 5.61 -1.01
N LEU A 44 -18.06 5.68 -2.32
CA LEU A 44 -17.54 4.59 -3.13
C LEU A 44 -16.22 5.00 -3.78
N ILE A 45 -15.23 4.13 -3.68
CA ILE A 45 -13.90 4.31 -4.24
C ILE A 45 -13.55 3.16 -5.19
N GLY A 46 -12.44 3.29 -5.91
CA GLY A 46 -12.04 2.36 -6.97
C GLY A 46 -10.76 1.58 -6.67
N VAL A 47 -10.83 0.25 -6.74
CA VAL A 47 -9.66 -0.62 -6.78
C VAL A 47 -9.38 -1.00 -8.23
N ALA A 48 -8.23 -0.62 -8.77
CA ALA A 48 -7.91 -0.87 -10.16
C ALA A 48 -7.53 -2.33 -10.41
N LEU A 49 -8.16 -2.99 -11.39
CA LEU A 49 -7.89 -4.39 -11.69
C LEU A 49 -6.52 -4.62 -12.35
N SER A 50 -5.86 -3.56 -12.84
CA SER A 50 -4.53 -3.60 -13.43
C SER A 50 -3.68 -2.41 -13.00
N GLN A 51 -2.35 -2.55 -13.08
CA GLN A 51 -1.42 -1.44 -12.79
C GLN A 51 -1.68 -0.23 -13.70
N LYS A 52 -1.95 -0.48 -14.99
CA LYS A 52 -2.24 0.57 -15.97
C LYS A 52 -3.54 1.32 -15.67
N ALA A 53 -4.55 0.64 -15.14
CA ALA A 53 -5.77 1.29 -14.70
C ALA A 53 -5.51 2.15 -13.44
N CYS A 54 -4.65 1.68 -12.53
CA CYS A 54 -4.22 2.46 -11.37
C CYS A 54 -3.45 3.72 -11.78
N ASP A 55 -2.56 3.63 -12.77
CA ASP A 55 -1.86 4.78 -13.34
C ASP A 55 -2.81 5.87 -13.86
N LYS A 56 -3.84 5.45 -14.60
CA LYS A 56 -4.87 6.37 -15.10
C LYS A 56 -5.64 7.00 -13.94
N LEU A 57 -6.03 6.21 -12.94
CA LEU A 57 -6.75 6.69 -11.77
C LEU A 57 -5.93 7.75 -11.00
N MET A 58 -4.64 7.46 -10.76
CA MET A 58 -3.72 8.40 -10.12
C MET A 58 -3.51 9.68 -10.93
N ALA A 59 -3.40 9.57 -12.25
CA ALA A 59 -3.29 10.72 -13.14
C ALA A 59 -4.53 11.62 -13.05
N ILE A 60 -5.73 11.04 -13.06
CA ILE A 60 -6.99 11.78 -12.92
C ILE A 60 -7.09 12.44 -11.55
N MET A 61 -6.74 11.73 -10.48
CA MET A 61 -6.71 12.33 -9.13
C MET A 61 -5.77 13.52 -9.03
N ALA A 62 -4.63 13.50 -9.74
CA ALA A 62 -3.67 14.60 -9.74
C ALA A 62 -4.18 15.85 -10.48
N LEU A 63 -5.21 15.71 -11.33
CA LEU A 63 -5.87 16.82 -12.01
C LEU A 63 -6.92 17.51 -11.13
N GLU A 64 -7.30 16.91 -10.00
CA GLU A 64 -8.35 17.41 -9.10
C GLU A 64 -9.70 17.65 -9.83
N ASP A 65 -9.98 16.87 -10.88
CA ASP A 65 -11.23 16.92 -11.65
C ASP A 65 -12.22 15.82 -11.19
N ASP A 66 -13.22 16.24 -10.41
CA ASP A 66 -14.25 15.36 -9.86
C ASP A 66 -15.09 14.64 -10.92
N LEU A 67 -15.30 15.25 -12.10
CA LEU A 67 -16.12 14.67 -13.15
C LEU A 67 -15.37 13.53 -13.84
N GLU A 68 -14.11 13.76 -14.19
CA GLU A 68 -13.25 12.72 -14.76
C GLU A 68 -13.03 11.57 -13.78
N PHE A 69 -12.90 11.86 -12.48
CA PHE A 69 -12.78 10.84 -11.46
C PHE A 69 -14.02 9.93 -11.38
N LYS A 70 -15.24 10.51 -11.39
CA LYS A 70 -16.48 9.73 -11.40
C LYS A 70 -16.58 8.84 -12.65
N GLN A 71 -16.22 9.36 -13.82
CA GLN A 71 -16.21 8.57 -15.06
C GLN A 71 -15.19 7.43 -15.01
N ALA A 72 -14.02 7.65 -14.40
CA ALA A 72 -13.02 6.62 -14.22
C ALA A 72 -13.54 5.47 -13.33
N LEU A 73 -14.28 5.78 -12.27
CA LEU A 73 -14.91 4.78 -11.39
C LEU A 73 -15.97 3.92 -12.09
N GLU A 74 -16.56 4.41 -13.19
CA GLU A 74 -17.53 3.66 -14.00
C GLU A 74 -16.86 2.72 -15.02
N SER A 75 -15.53 2.78 -15.16
CA SER A 75 -14.77 1.89 -16.04
C SER A 75 -14.82 0.44 -15.56
N ALA A 76 -14.94 -0.51 -16.49
CA ALA A 76 -14.86 -1.95 -16.21
C ALA A 76 -13.50 -2.39 -15.62
N ASP A 77 -12.47 -1.55 -15.76
CA ASP A 77 -11.14 -1.80 -15.20
C ASP A 77 -11.04 -1.40 -13.71
N ILE A 78 -12.09 -0.81 -13.13
CA ILE A 78 -12.14 -0.37 -11.73
C ILE A 78 -13.21 -1.15 -10.98
N LEU A 79 -12.78 -1.85 -9.94
CA LEU A 79 -13.67 -2.49 -8.97
C LEU A 79 -14.15 -1.46 -7.96
N ARG A 80 -15.44 -1.20 -7.93
CA ARG A 80 -16.04 -0.27 -6.97
C ARG A 80 -16.21 -0.93 -5.61
N ILE A 81 -15.73 -0.27 -4.57
CA ILE A 81 -15.82 -0.71 -3.18
C ILE A 81 -16.29 0.45 -2.31
N GLU A 82 -16.79 0.14 -1.12
CA GLU A 82 -17.09 1.15 -0.10
C GLU A 82 -15.78 1.82 0.37
N ASN A 83 -15.85 3.11 0.64
CA ASN A 83 -14.77 3.78 1.34
C ASN A 83 -14.61 3.14 2.74
N HIS A 84 -13.40 3.14 3.31
CA HIS A 84 -13.11 2.41 4.55
C HIS A 84 -13.27 0.89 4.47
N THR A 85 -13.00 0.30 3.30
CA THR A 85 -13.00 -1.16 3.15
C THR A 85 -11.73 -1.78 3.76
N PRO A 86 -11.85 -2.80 4.63
CA PRO A 86 -10.72 -3.58 5.12
C PRO A 86 -10.04 -4.37 4.01
N ALA A 87 -8.71 -4.36 3.99
CA ALA A 87 -7.90 -5.06 3.01
C ALA A 87 -6.58 -5.57 3.61
N LEU A 88 -5.93 -6.47 2.88
CA LEU A 88 -4.57 -6.93 3.15
C LEU A 88 -3.67 -6.50 2.00
N VAL A 89 -2.49 -5.99 2.32
CA VAL A 89 -1.49 -5.62 1.32
C VAL A 89 -0.76 -6.88 0.86
N LEU A 90 -0.75 -7.11 -0.45
CA LEU A 90 -0.02 -8.22 -1.09
C LEU A 90 1.34 -7.78 -1.64
N GLU A 91 1.41 -6.57 -2.18
CA GLU A 91 2.62 -6.05 -2.82
C GLU A 91 2.63 -4.52 -2.69
N VAL A 92 3.82 -3.93 -2.51
CA VAL A 92 3.97 -2.47 -2.51
C VAL A 92 5.07 -2.07 -3.48
N LYS A 93 4.73 -1.17 -4.41
CA LYS A 93 5.66 -0.54 -5.35
C LYS A 93 5.83 0.93 -4.99
N LEU A 94 6.73 1.20 -4.05
CA LEU A 94 6.93 2.55 -3.51
C LEU A 94 7.34 3.57 -4.57
N PHE A 95 8.22 3.21 -5.50
CA PHE A 95 8.67 4.11 -6.57
C PHE A 95 7.56 4.47 -7.57
N GLU A 96 6.51 3.65 -7.65
CA GLU A 96 5.33 3.92 -8.46
C GLU A 96 4.16 4.47 -7.62
N ALA A 97 4.34 4.60 -6.30
CA ALA A 97 3.31 5.00 -5.34
C ALA A 97 2.01 4.17 -5.42
N LYS A 98 2.13 2.86 -5.68
CA LYS A 98 1.01 1.91 -5.77
C LYS A 98 1.19 0.72 -4.84
N ALA A 99 0.09 0.16 -4.36
CA ALA A 99 0.06 -1.10 -3.66
C ALA A 99 -0.97 -2.05 -4.27
N LYS A 100 -0.65 -3.34 -4.30
CA LYS A 100 -1.60 -4.40 -4.59
C LYS A 100 -2.23 -4.85 -3.28
N VAL A 101 -3.55 -4.92 -3.25
CA VAL A 101 -4.32 -5.28 -2.07
C VAL A 101 -5.32 -6.38 -2.41
N ILE A 102 -5.72 -7.16 -1.41
CA ILE A 102 -6.86 -8.08 -1.47
C ILE A 102 -7.90 -7.61 -0.46
N ILE A 103 -9.16 -7.57 -0.89
CA ILE A 103 -10.28 -7.10 -0.08
C ILE A 103 -10.61 -8.18 0.95
N ALA A 104 -10.62 -7.80 2.23
CA ALA A 104 -10.81 -8.75 3.33
C ALA A 104 -12.29 -8.98 3.66
N GLU A 105 -13.15 -7.99 3.43
CA GLU A 105 -14.56 -7.98 3.84
C GLU A 105 -15.50 -7.36 2.78
N GLY A 106 -16.82 -7.51 2.99
CA GLY A 106 -17.85 -6.96 2.11
C GLY A 106 -18.16 -7.83 0.87
N LEU A 107 -18.95 -7.26 -0.06
CA LEU A 107 -19.41 -7.94 -1.28
C LEU A 107 -18.26 -8.36 -2.21
N GLN A 108 -17.17 -7.61 -2.19
CA GLN A 108 -16.00 -7.81 -3.05
C GLN A 108 -14.87 -8.57 -2.34
N ARG A 109 -15.17 -9.27 -1.24
CA ARG A 109 -14.19 -10.07 -0.49
C ARG A 109 -13.45 -11.06 -1.39
N GLY A 110 -12.13 -11.11 -1.24
CA GLY A 110 -11.24 -12.00 -1.99
C GLY A 110 -10.81 -11.46 -3.36
N TYR A 111 -11.42 -10.38 -3.86
CA TYR A 111 -10.93 -9.70 -5.04
C TYR A 111 -9.64 -8.95 -4.72
N SER A 112 -8.74 -8.92 -5.71
CA SER A 112 -7.47 -8.20 -5.60
C SER A 112 -7.34 -7.15 -6.69
N GLY A 113 -6.61 -6.09 -6.39
CA GLY A 113 -6.28 -5.05 -7.35
C GLY A 113 -5.31 -4.04 -6.78
N TRP A 114 -5.12 -2.95 -7.52
CA TRP A 114 -4.13 -1.92 -7.29
C TRP A 114 -4.79 -0.65 -6.80
N VAL A 115 -4.19 -0.03 -5.80
CA VAL A 115 -4.62 1.26 -5.25
C VAL A 115 -3.42 2.18 -5.03
N PRO A 116 -3.62 3.51 -5.01
CA PRO A 116 -2.60 4.44 -4.58
C PRO A 116 -2.18 4.16 -3.13
N VAL A 117 -0.88 4.23 -2.83
CA VAL A 117 -0.39 4.00 -1.44
C VAL A 117 -0.94 5.04 -0.45
N ASP A 118 -1.22 6.25 -0.91
CA ASP A 118 -1.77 7.35 -0.11
C ASP A 118 -3.16 7.01 0.49
N TRP A 119 -3.88 6.07 -0.13
CA TRP A 119 -5.18 5.59 0.31
C TRP A 119 -5.10 4.55 1.42
N LEU A 120 -3.92 3.97 1.67
CA LEU A 120 -3.78 2.94 2.70
C LEU A 120 -3.64 3.61 4.08
N LYS A 121 -4.61 3.35 4.96
CA LYS A 121 -4.61 3.83 6.34
C LYS A 121 -4.60 2.66 7.33
N ASP A 122 -4.03 2.89 8.51
CA ASP A 122 -4.16 1.97 9.62
C ASP A 122 -5.53 2.09 10.31
N ASN A 123 -5.73 1.29 11.36
CA ASN A 123 -6.98 1.26 12.13
C ASN A 123 -7.28 2.58 12.86
N GLN A 124 -6.29 3.46 13.01
CA GLN A 124 -6.42 4.79 13.60
C GLN A 124 -6.66 5.88 12.54
N GLY A 125 -6.77 5.49 11.27
CA GLY A 125 -6.94 6.39 10.13
C GLY A 125 -5.66 7.13 9.73
N GLN A 126 -4.50 6.76 10.30
CA GLN A 126 -3.22 7.36 9.96
C GLN A 126 -2.68 6.78 8.65
N PRO A 127 -2.02 7.58 7.80
CA PRO A 127 -1.36 7.08 6.60
C PRO A 127 -0.33 6.01 6.96
N VAL A 128 -0.43 4.84 6.32
CA VAL A 128 0.58 3.78 6.44
C VAL A 128 1.90 4.22 5.79
N PHE A 129 1.82 5.15 4.83
CA PHE A 129 2.97 5.73 4.13
C PHE A 129 2.91 7.26 4.18
N SER A 130 3.94 7.89 4.75
CA SER A 130 4.12 9.35 4.71
C SER A 130 4.87 9.77 3.44
N ARG A 131 4.44 10.86 2.78
CA ARG A 131 5.11 11.44 1.61
C ARG A 131 6.56 11.87 1.88
N ASN A 132 6.89 12.11 3.15
CA ASN A 132 8.26 12.12 3.61
C ASN A 132 8.56 10.69 4.05
N TYR A 133 9.41 9.98 3.31
CA TYR A 133 9.79 8.56 3.47
C TYR A 133 10.43 8.17 4.84
N GLN A 134 10.03 8.82 5.93
CA GLN A 134 10.27 8.41 7.30
C GLN A 134 9.05 7.59 7.73
N PHE A 135 9.25 6.28 7.85
CA PHE A 135 8.35 5.42 8.61
C PHE A 135 8.22 5.99 10.02
N LEU A 136 6.98 6.26 10.46
CA LEU A 136 6.74 6.50 11.87
C LEU A 136 7.09 5.20 12.62
N PRO A 137 7.93 5.24 13.66
CA PRO A 137 8.18 4.06 14.48
C PRO A 137 6.85 3.65 15.11
N TYR A 138 6.33 2.51 14.67
CA TYR A 138 5.11 1.94 15.20
C TYR A 138 5.39 1.46 16.62
N ASP A 139 4.60 1.94 17.58
CA ASP A 139 4.68 1.50 18.96
C ASP A 139 4.05 0.10 19.07
N PHE A 140 4.87 -0.88 19.45
CA PHE A 140 4.44 -2.28 19.64
C PHE A 140 3.66 -2.49 20.95
N SER A 141 3.39 -1.41 21.70
CA SER A 141 2.72 -1.47 23.00
C SER A 141 1.22 -1.80 22.92
N GLU A 142 0.58 -1.63 21.75
CA GLU A 142 -0.80 -2.05 21.54
C GLU A 142 -0.84 -3.40 20.80
N SER A 143 -1.24 -4.44 21.54
CA SER A 143 -1.57 -5.74 20.97
C SER A 143 -2.66 -5.57 19.91
N SER A 144 -2.28 -5.61 18.64
CA SER A 144 -3.22 -5.72 17.53
C SER A 144 -4.23 -6.83 17.82
N PRO A 145 -5.54 -6.62 17.60
CA PRO A 145 -6.47 -7.72 17.66
C PRO A 145 -6.00 -8.77 16.64
N ILE A 146 -5.69 -9.97 17.15
CA ILE A 146 -5.42 -11.13 16.32
C ILE A 146 -6.74 -11.42 15.60
N ILE A 147 -6.84 -11.00 14.34
CA ILE A 147 -7.90 -11.45 13.46
C ILE A 147 -7.56 -12.91 13.17
N GLU A 148 -8.20 -13.82 13.91
CA GLU A 148 -8.10 -15.25 13.65
C GLU A 148 -8.55 -15.49 12.21
N CYS A 149 -7.60 -15.91 11.38
CA CYS A 149 -7.88 -16.31 10.02
C CYS A 149 -8.82 -17.52 10.10
N PRO A 150 -10.06 -17.46 9.57
CA PRO A 150 -11.07 -18.50 9.79
C PRO A 150 -10.76 -19.83 9.09
N TRP A 151 -9.57 -19.98 8.50
CA TRP A 151 -9.17 -21.14 7.70
C TRP A 151 -8.13 -22.05 8.36
N GLY A 152 -7.73 -21.81 9.62
CA GLY A 152 -7.04 -22.82 10.43
C GLY A 152 -5.92 -23.59 9.72
N ILE A 153 -5.02 -22.90 9.00
CA ILE A 153 -3.85 -23.54 8.42
C ILE A 153 -2.77 -23.58 9.52
N LYS A 154 -2.59 -24.77 10.09
CA LYS A 154 -1.48 -25.12 10.97
C LYS A 154 -0.16 -25.16 10.20
#